data_AF-A0A1I8GIZ2-F1
#
_entry.id   AF-A0A1I8GIZ2-F1
#
_cell.length_a   1.000
_cell.length_b   1.000
_cell.length_c   1.000
_cell.angle_alpha   90.00
_cell.angle_beta   90.00
_cell.angle_gamma   90.00
#
_symmetry.space_group_name_H-M   'P 1'
#
loop_
_entity.id
_entity.type
_entity.pdbx_description
1 polymer ?
#
loop_
_entity_poly.entity_id
_entity_poly.type
_entity_poly.pdbx_seq_one_letter_code
_entity_poly.pdbx_strand_id
1 'polypeptide(L)'
;AAPQTEKLLGRLSRAPLGRLRSSGNLLTSFWKTIRRQVKQLIDHRFFQRGILIAILINTMSMGIEFHNQPQTLTDIIEYSNVFFCGVFALEMLLKLLGDGLIDYVSSGFNVFDASIVILSGFELLQGHGSGLSVLRTFRLLRILKLVRFLPALRQQLFVMLKTMDNVATFFALLVLFIFIFSVLGMTLFGGKFCWHPDGSTCTCSERADPDTDCECDRANFDSIMWSLVTVF
;
A
#
# COMPACT_ATOMS: atom_id res chain seq x y z
N ALA A 1 -54.12 52.26 20.99
CA ALA A 1 -52.68 52.40 20.69
C ALA A 1 -52.12 51.04 20.30
N ALA A 2 -52.06 50.71 19.00
CA ALA A 2 -51.19 49.68 18.40
C ALA A 2 -51.43 49.53 16.87
N PRO A 3 -51.05 50.47 15.97
CA PRO A 3 -51.07 50.20 14.54
C PRO A 3 -49.74 50.44 13.82
N GLN A 4 -48.60 50.39 14.50
CA GLN A 4 -47.28 50.69 13.90
C GLN A 4 -46.25 49.54 13.95
N THR A 5 -46.47 48.50 14.76
CA THR A 5 -45.50 47.41 14.94
C THR A 5 -45.54 46.34 13.85
N GLU A 6 -46.69 46.09 13.20
CA GLU A 6 -46.78 45.09 12.10
C GLU A 6 -46.15 45.55 10.78
N LYS A 7 -46.10 46.86 10.51
CA LYS A 7 -45.52 47.38 9.24
C LYS A 7 -43.99 47.34 9.20
N LEU A 8 -43.33 47.17 10.35
CA LEU A 8 -41.87 47.04 10.43
C LEU A 8 -41.39 45.59 10.21
N LEU A 9 -42.16 44.59 10.63
CA LEU A 9 -41.84 43.17 10.42
C LEU A 9 -41.98 42.73 8.95
N GLY A 10 -42.87 43.35 8.17
CA GLY A 10 -43.00 43.09 6.73
C GLY A 10 -41.86 43.65 5.85
N ARG A 11 -41.01 44.55 6.39
CA ARG A 11 -39.91 45.17 5.63
C ARG A 11 -38.53 44.54 5.86
N LEU A 12 -38.37 43.73 6.91
CA LEU A 12 -37.11 43.02 7.18
C LEU A 12 -37.01 41.64 6.51
N SER A 13 -38.10 41.12 5.92
CA SER A 13 -38.13 39.85 5.17
C SER A 13 -37.67 39.98 3.69
N ARG A 14 -37.09 41.13 3.30
CA ARG A 14 -36.56 41.36 1.94
C ARG A 14 -35.08 41.75 1.96
N ALA A 15 -34.27 41.06 2.76
CA ALA A 15 -32.83 41.04 2.52
C ALA A 15 -32.54 40.26 1.22
N PRO A 16 -31.62 40.69 0.35
CA PRO A 16 -31.45 40.13 -0.97
C PRO A 16 -30.69 38.78 -0.89
N LEU A 17 -31.43 37.69 -0.67
CA LEU A 17 -30.92 36.31 -0.81
C LEU A 17 -30.40 36.01 -2.24
N GLY A 18 -30.62 36.91 -3.21
CA GLY A 18 -30.11 36.80 -4.57
C GLY A 18 -28.59 37.00 -4.71
N ARG A 19 -27.92 37.77 -3.83
CA ARG A 19 -26.47 38.02 -3.96
C ARG A 19 -25.60 36.85 -3.52
N LEU A 20 -26.00 36.12 -2.46
CA LEU A 20 -25.30 34.90 -2.04
C LEU A 20 -25.46 33.75 -3.04
N ARG A 21 -26.62 33.65 -3.70
CA ARG A 21 -26.86 32.66 -4.77
C ARG A 21 -26.08 32.97 -6.06
N SER A 22 -25.84 34.24 -6.36
CA SER A 22 -25.05 34.67 -7.53
C SER A 22 -23.55 34.35 -7.38
N SER A 23 -22.95 34.58 -6.20
CA SER A 23 -21.55 34.19 -5.94
C SER A 23 -21.34 32.66 -5.94
N GLY A 24 -22.30 31.88 -5.47
CA GLY A 24 -22.26 30.41 -5.55
C GLY A 24 -22.26 29.89 -7.00
N ASN A 25 -22.99 30.55 -7.90
CA ASN A 25 -23.03 30.20 -9.32
C ASN A 25 -21.73 30.58 -10.05
N LEU A 26 -21.07 31.67 -9.65
CA LEU A 26 -19.76 32.10 -10.18
C LEU A 26 -18.60 31.22 -9.69
N LEU A 27 -18.59 30.88 -8.39
CA LEU A 27 -17.61 29.95 -7.82
C LEU A 27 -17.76 28.55 -8.43
N THR A 28 -18.99 28.07 -8.63
CA THR A 28 -19.23 26.77 -9.27
C THR A 28 -18.93 26.79 -10.76
N SER A 29 -19.19 27.88 -11.49
CA SER A 29 -18.79 27.99 -12.89
C SER A 29 -17.28 28.09 -13.05
N PHE A 30 -16.60 28.85 -12.19
CA PHE A 30 -15.15 28.94 -12.16
C PHE A 30 -14.50 27.60 -11.80
N TRP A 31 -15.01 26.90 -10.79
CA TRP A 31 -14.59 25.54 -10.43
C TRP A 31 -14.79 24.54 -11.57
N LYS A 32 -15.91 24.62 -12.30
CA LYS A 32 -16.14 23.78 -13.48
C LYS A 32 -15.13 24.07 -14.59
N THR A 33 -14.79 25.34 -14.81
CA THR A 33 -13.79 25.74 -15.80
C THR A 33 -12.39 25.25 -15.42
N ILE A 34 -11.99 25.43 -14.16
CA ILE A 34 -10.71 24.90 -13.63
C ILE A 34 -10.68 23.37 -13.77
N ARG A 35 -11.72 22.67 -13.32
CA ARG A 35 -11.82 21.21 -13.43
C ARG A 35 -11.65 20.74 -14.88
N ARG A 36 -12.27 21.44 -15.83
CA ARG A 36 -12.15 21.12 -17.26
C ARG A 36 -10.73 21.31 -17.79
N GLN A 37 -10.06 22.40 -17.42
CA GLN A 37 -8.67 22.64 -17.84
C GLN A 37 -7.70 21.65 -17.19
N VAL A 38 -7.87 21.37 -15.90
CA VAL A 38 -7.08 20.37 -15.17
C VAL A 38 -7.26 18.98 -15.78
N LYS A 39 -8.50 18.60 -16.11
CA LYS A 39 -8.78 17.32 -16.80
C LYS A 39 -8.11 17.25 -18.17
N GLN A 40 -8.17 18.32 -18.97
CA GLN A 40 -7.46 18.39 -20.26
C GLN A 40 -5.94 18.27 -20.10
N LEU A 41 -5.37 18.83 -19.04
CA LEU A 41 -3.94 18.69 -18.74
C LEU A 41 -3.56 17.25 -18.36
N ILE A 42 -4.38 16.58 -17.54
CA ILE A 42 -4.14 15.21 -17.06
C ILE A 42 -4.30 14.18 -18.18
N ASP A 43 -5.30 14.38 -19.05
CA ASP A 43 -5.55 13.50 -20.20
C ASP A 43 -4.53 13.71 -21.33
N HIS A 44 -3.67 14.73 -21.21
CA HIS A 44 -2.66 15.00 -22.22
C HIS A 44 -1.60 13.89 -22.26
N ARG A 45 -1.38 13.30 -23.44
CA ARG A 45 -0.46 12.17 -23.63
C ARG A 45 0.97 12.46 -23.15
N PHE A 46 1.43 13.71 -23.25
CA PHE A 46 2.76 14.09 -22.79
C PHE A 46 2.85 14.12 -21.27
N PHE A 47 1.78 14.53 -20.57
CA PHE A 47 1.74 14.49 -19.11
C PHE A 47 1.79 13.04 -18.62
N GLN A 48 0.97 12.16 -19.21
CA GLN A 48 0.97 10.74 -18.87
C GLN A 48 2.32 10.06 -19.13
N ARG A 49 2.97 10.36 -20.27
CA ARG A 49 4.33 9.87 -20.57
C ARG A 49 5.38 10.45 -19.63
N GLY A 50 5.25 11.72 -19.23
CA GLY A 50 6.16 12.35 -18.27
C GLY A 50 6.12 11.67 -16.90
N ILE A 51 4.92 11.37 -16.39
CA ILE A 51 4.76 10.62 -15.14
C ILE A 51 5.34 9.20 -15.26
N LEU A 52 5.12 8.52 -16.40
CA LEU A 52 5.72 7.21 -16.65
C LEU A 52 7.25 7.26 -16.59
N ILE A 53 7.87 8.25 -17.26
CA ILE A 53 9.33 8.43 -17.22
C ILE A 53 9.80 8.72 -15.79
N ALA A 54 9.08 9.55 -15.03
CA ALA A 54 9.40 9.81 -13.64
C ALA A 54 9.35 8.54 -12.77
N ILE A 55 8.35 7.67 -12.97
CA ILE A 55 8.28 6.36 -12.30
C ILE A 55 9.49 5.48 -12.66
N LEU A 56 9.86 5.43 -13.94
CA LEU A 56 10.99 4.63 -14.41
C LEU A 56 12.32 5.12 -13.82
N ILE A 57 12.57 6.44 -13.85
CA ILE A 57 13.80 7.02 -13.27
C ILE A 57 13.83 6.78 -11.77
N ASN A 58 12.70 6.98 -11.08
CA ASN A 58 12.62 6.75 -9.65
C ASN A 58 12.87 5.27 -9.27
N THR A 59 12.37 4.34 -10.07
CA THR A 59 12.60 2.90 -9.89
C THR A 59 14.06 2.54 -10.18
N MET A 60 14.66 3.09 -11.23
CA MET A 60 16.08 2.93 -11.52
C MET A 60 16.95 3.43 -10.37
N SER A 61 16.62 4.59 -9.79
CA SER A 61 17.33 5.16 -8.65
C SER A 61 17.31 4.23 -7.43
N MET A 62 16.25 3.45 -7.24
CA MET A 62 16.18 2.42 -6.19
C MET A 62 17.08 1.23 -6.47
N GLY A 63 17.17 0.81 -7.73
CA GLY A 63 18.01 -0.34 -8.13
C GLY A 63 19.51 -0.09 -8.03
N ILE A 64 19.94 1.18 -7.88
CA ILE A 64 21.35 1.55 -7.75
C ILE A 64 21.85 1.40 -6.30
N GLU A 65 20.95 1.32 -5.31
CA GLU A 65 21.35 1.16 -3.90
C GLU A 65 22.16 -0.13 -3.69
N PHE A 66 23.33 -0.04 -3.03
CA PHE A 66 24.19 -1.20 -2.75
C PHE A 66 24.81 -1.15 -1.35
N HIS A 67 25.28 -2.31 -0.87
CA HIS A 67 25.86 -2.44 0.46
C HIS A 67 27.21 -1.70 0.56
N ASN A 68 27.38 -0.86 1.59
CA ASN A 68 28.53 0.05 1.79
C ASN A 68 28.65 1.19 0.75
N GLN A 69 27.52 1.79 0.37
CA GLN A 69 27.51 2.95 -0.52
C GLN A 69 28.10 4.22 0.13
N PRO A 70 28.75 5.11 -0.66
CA PRO A 70 29.24 6.38 -0.15
C PRO A 70 28.09 7.29 0.32
N GLN A 71 28.34 8.11 1.35
CA GLN A 71 27.33 9.01 1.93
C GLN A 71 26.73 9.96 0.87
N THR A 72 27.55 10.48 -0.05
CA THR A 72 27.10 11.33 -1.15
C THR A 72 26.03 10.68 -2.03
N LEU A 73 26.14 9.38 -2.32
CA LEU A 73 25.15 8.66 -3.12
C LEU A 73 23.85 8.46 -2.34
N THR A 74 23.96 8.17 -1.04
CA THR A 74 22.80 8.05 -0.14
C THR A 74 21.98 9.33 -0.12
N ASP A 75 22.65 10.48 0.05
CA ASP A 75 22.00 11.78 0.09
C ASP A 75 21.28 12.08 -1.23
N ILE A 76 21.94 11.85 -2.37
CA ILE A 76 21.36 12.07 -3.70
C ILE A 76 20.09 11.22 -3.89
N ILE A 77 20.13 9.94 -3.48
CA ILE A 77 18.99 9.03 -3.61
C ILE A 77 17.85 9.48 -2.68
N GLU A 78 18.15 9.93 -1.47
CA GLU A 78 17.15 10.43 -0.52
C GLU A 78 16.48 11.72 -1.02
N TYR A 79 17.25 12.71 -1.48
CA TYR A 79 16.71 13.92 -2.09
C TYR A 79 15.85 13.62 -3.32
N SER A 80 16.32 12.69 -4.16
CA SER A 80 15.57 12.21 -5.32
C SER A 80 14.24 11.58 -4.90
N ASN A 81 14.20 10.79 -3.83
CA ASN A 81 12.96 10.20 -3.32
C ASN A 81 11.94 11.24 -2.87
N VAL A 82 12.38 12.25 -2.14
CA VAL A 82 11.50 13.36 -1.71
C VAL A 82 10.94 14.09 -2.93
N PHE A 83 11.79 14.38 -3.92
CA PHE A 83 11.36 15.03 -5.16
C PHE A 83 10.29 14.21 -5.91
N PHE A 84 10.53 12.92 -6.13
CA PHE A 84 9.57 12.05 -6.82
C PHE A 84 8.27 11.86 -6.02
N CYS A 85 8.36 11.78 -4.69
CA CYS A 85 7.18 11.76 -3.82
C CYS A 85 6.32 13.02 -4.02
N GLY A 86 6.95 14.19 -4.08
CA GLY A 86 6.27 15.46 -4.38
C GLY A 86 5.58 15.46 -5.75
N VAL A 87 6.26 14.98 -6.79
CA VAL A 87 5.71 14.87 -8.15
C VAL A 87 4.48 13.95 -8.18
N PHE A 88 4.53 12.79 -7.51
CA PHE A 88 3.39 11.88 -7.46
C PHE A 88 2.24 12.37 -6.57
N ALA A 89 2.54 13.10 -5.50
CA ALA A 89 1.52 13.76 -4.68
C ALA A 89 0.79 14.85 -5.47
N LEU A 90 1.54 15.64 -6.25
CA LEU A 90 0.95 16.63 -7.15
C LEU A 90 0.09 15.97 -8.23
N GLU A 91 0.56 14.88 -8.81
CA GLU A 91 -0.20 14.10 -9.79
C GLU A 91 -1.54 13.60 -9.21
N MET A 92 -1.50 13.03 -8.00
CA MET A 92 -2.70 12.57 -7.28
C MET A 92 -3.67 13.72 -7.04
N LEU A 93 -3.18 14.87 -6.57
CA LEU A 93 -4.00 16.05 -6.31
C LEU A 93 -4.65 16.57 -7.60
N LEU A 94 -3.90 16.63 -8.70
CA LEU A 94 -4.43 17.04 -10.00
C LEU A 94 -5.56 16.10 -10.45
N LYS A 95 -5.35 14.77 -10.39
CA LYS A 95 -6.40 13.78 -10.72
C LYS A 95 -7.64 13.95 -9.85
N LEU A 96 -7.46 14.17 -8.55
CA LEU A 96 -8.57 14.38 -7.62
C LEU A 96 -9.40 15.61 -7.98
N LEU A 97 -8.75 16.70 -8.39
CA LEU A 97 -9.39 17.94 -8.82
C LEU A 97 -10.07 17.81 -10.20
N GLY A 98 -9.46 17.06 -11.13
CA GLY A 98 -9.97 16.85 -12.49
C GLY A 98 -11.14 15.88 -12.56
N ASP A 99 -10.98 14.68 -11.99
CA ASP A 99 -12.00 13.63 -12.02
C ASP A 99 -13.04 13.80 -10.91
N GLY A 100 -12.70 14.46 -9.80
CA GLY A 100 -13.56 14.58 -8.63
C GLY A 100 -13.52 13.32 -7.76
N LEU A 101 -13.89 13.47 -6.48
CA LEU A 101 -13.72 12.42 -5.47
C LEU A 101 -14.44 11.10 -5.81
N ILE A 102 -15.68 11.17 -6.28
CA ILE A 102 -16.51 9.98 -6.52
C ILE A 102 -15.98 9.18 -7.71
N ASP A 103 -15.72 9.85 -8.83
CA ASP A 103 -15.20 9.20 -10.04
C ASP A 103 -13.78 8.67 -9.82
N TYR A 104 -12.97 9.38 -9.01
CA TYR A 104 -11.62 8.96 -8.65
C TYR A 104 -11.62 7.65 -7.85
N VAL A 105 -12.48 7.55 -6.82
CA VAL A 105 -12.56 6.36 -5.95
C VAL A 105 -13.21 5.18 -6.65
N SER A 106 -14.07 5.41 -7.66
CA SER A 106 -14.65 4.34 -8.47
C SER A 106 -13.60 3.59 -9.32
N SER A 107 -12.43 4.18 -9.57
CA SER A 107 -11.35 3.56 -10.34
C SER A 107 -10.33 2.89 -9.41
N GLY A 108 -10.34 1.55 -9.36
CA GLY A 108 -9.44 0.78 -8.48
C GLY A 108 -7.94 1.09 -8.67
N PHE A 109 -7.50 1.38 -9.90
CA PHE A 109 -6.11 1.74 -10.17
C PHE A 109 -5.73 3.14 -9.67
N ASN A 110 -6.68 4.07 -9.65
CA ASN A 110 -6.46 5.40 -9.07
C ASN A 110 -6.39 5.32 -7.55
N VAL A 111 -7.25 4.50 -6.91
CA VAL A 111 -7.18 4.21 -5.47
C VAL A 111 -5.86 3.56 -5.10
N PHE A 112 -5.39 2.60 -5.90
CA PHE A 112 -4.09 1.97 -5.70
C PHE A 112 -2.94 2.97 -5.79
N ASP A 113 -2.94 3.84 -6.80
CA ASP A 113 -1.95 4.92 -6.95
C ASP A 113 -1.97 5.88 -5.74
N ALA A 114 -3.15 6.25 -5.25
CA ALA A 114 -3.32 7.06 -4.05
C ALA A 114 -2.75 6.37 -2.80
N SER A 115 -3.01 5.08 -2.61
CA SER A 115 -2.48 4.33 -1.47
C SER A 115 -0.95 4.33 -1.45
N ILE A 116 -0.30 4.21 -2.62
CA ILE A 116 1.16 4.27 -2.72
C ILE A 116 1.67 5.66 -2.33
N VAL A 117 1.03 6.74 -2.83
CA VAL A 117 1.42 8.12 -2.50
C VAL A 117 1.28 8.40 -1.00
N ILE A 118 0.16 7.96 -0.40
CA ILE A 118 -0.09 8.12 1.02
C ILE A 118 0.96 7.38 1.84
N LEU A 119 1.27 6.13 1.48
CA LEU A 119 2.27 5.32 2.14
C LEU A 119 3.67 5.94 2.06
N SER A 120 4.05 6.49 0.89
CA SER A 120 5.30 7.25 0.73
C SER A 120 5.32 8.52 1.57
N GLY A 121 4.19 9.22 1.73
CA GLY A 121 4.09 10.36 2.64
C GLY A 121 4.29 9.97 4.11
N PHE A 122 3.70 8.85 4.54
CA PHE A 122 3.91 8.31 5.89
C PHE A 122 5.37 7.91 6.14
N GLU A 123 6.04 7.33 5.16
CA GLU A 123 7.46 6.99 5.23
C GLU A 123 8.32 8.23 5.51
N LEU A 124 8.08 9.34 4.79
CA LEU A 124 8.81 10.60 4.99
C LEU A 124 8.57 11.21 6.37
N LEU A 125 7.34 11.15 6.88
CA LEU A 125 7.00 11.68 8.21
C LEU A 125 7.64 10.85 9.34
N GLN A 126 7.81 9.54 9.14
CA GLN A 126 8.42 8.64 10.12
C GLN A 126 9.96 8.59 10.07
N GLY A 127 10.61 9.32 9.16
CA GLY A 127 12.05 9.23 8.83
C GLY A 127 13.07 9.42 9.98
N HIS A 128 12.63 9.55 11.23
CA HIS A 128 13.47 9.72 12.42
C HIS A 128 13.18 8.70 13.55
N GLY A 129 12.27 7.73 13.36
CA GLY A 129 11.95 6.70 14.36
C GLY A 129 12.72 5.38 14.13
N SER A 130 13.44 4.90 15.15
CA SER A 130 14.41 3.77 15.06
C SER A 130 13.83 2.37 14.79
N GLY A 131 12.51 2.20 14.66
CA GLY A 131 11.88 0.87 14.67
C GLY A 131 11.50 0.27 13.31
N LEU A 132 11.48 1.06 12.24
CA LEU A 132 10.73 0.68 11.04
C LEU A 132 11.55 0.74 9.74
N SER A 133 12.70 0.06 9.75
CA SER A 133 13.48 -0.16 8.51
C SER A 133 12.65 -0.84 7.39
N VAL A 134 11.62 -1.60 7.76
CA VAL A 134 10.67 -2.21 6.81
C VAL A 134 9.89 -1.16 6.03
N LEU A 135 9.57 0.01 6.60
CA LEU A 135 8.86 1.05 5.84
C LEU A 135 9.65 1.54 4.62
N ARG A 136 10.99 1.47 4.69
CA ARG A 136 11.85 1.80 3.55
C ARG A 136 11.67 0.81 2.41
N THR A 137 11.22 -0.43 2.64
CA THR A 137 10.98 -1.38 1.55
C THR A 137 9.66 -1.12 0.84
N PHE A 138 8.69 -0.45 1.50
CA PHE A 138 7.42 -0.08 0.87
C PHE A 138 7.58 0.91 -0.27
N ARG A 139 8.66 1.71 -0.29
CA ARG A 139 8.97 2.53 -1.46
C ARG A 139 9.10 1.69 -2.73
N LEU A 140 9.45 0.40 -2.68
CA LEU A 140 9.49 -0.47 -3.85
C LEU A 140 8.11 -0.65 -4.49
N LEU A 141 7.01 -0.52 -3.72
CA LEU A 141 5.65 -0.62 -4.24
C LEU A 141 5.35 0.42 -5.32
N ARG A 142 6.10 1.53 -5.40
CA ARG A 142 5.92 2.50 -6.50
C ARG A 142 6.23 1.94 -7.88
N ILE A 143 6.99 0.86 -8.00
CA ILE A 143 7.15 0.15 -9.27
C ILE A 143 5.80 -0.37 -9.79
N LEU A 144 4.88 -0.70 -8.88
CA LEU A 144 3.55 -1.19 -9.23
C LEU A 144 2.69 -0.10 -9.89
N LYS A 145 3.05 1.19 -9.76
CA LYS A 145 2.40 2.25 -10.54
C LYS A 145 2.53 2.02 -12.05
N LEU A 146 3.59 1.33 -12.49
CA LEU A 146 3.80 0.98 -13.90
C LEU A 146 2.65 0.12 -14.47
N VAL A 147 2.03 -0.71 -13.62
CA VAL A 147 0.91 -1.59 -14.00
C VAL A 147 -0.23 -0.80 -14.64
N ARG A 148 -0.49 0.43 -14.18
CA ARG A 148 -1.58 1.25 -14.74
C ARG A 148 -1.35 1.66 -16.20
N PHE A 149 -0.08 1.69 -16.65
CA PHE A 149 0.32 2.02 -18.02
C PHE A 149 0.48 0.79 -18.93
N LEU A 150 0.48 -0.41 -18.35
CA LEU A 150 0.62 -1.68 -19.07
C LEU A 150 -0.73 -2.42 -19.09
N PRO A 151 -1.61 -2.14 -20.07
CA PRO A 151 -2.95 -2.72 -20.12
C PRO A 151 -2.94 -4.26 -20.17
N ALA A 152 -1.93 -4.85 -20.82
CA ALA A 152 -1.73 -6.30 -20.83
C ALA A 152 -1.53 -6.86 -19.41
N LEU A 153 -0.69 -6.21 -18.58
CA LEU A 153 -0.47 -6.63 -17.20
C LEU A 153 -1.75 -6.48 -16.36
N ARG A 154 -2.53 -5.41 -16.55
CA ARG A 154 -3.80 -5.23 -15.84
C ARG A 154 -4.76 -6.37 -16.11
N GLN A 155 -4.90 -6.77 -17.38
CA GLN A 155 -5.76 -7.87 -17.76
C GLN A 155 -5.27 -9.19 -17.17
N GLN A 156 -3.96 -9.43 -17.19
CA GLN A 156 -3.37 -10.63 -16.57
C GLN A 156 -3.63 -10.70 -15.07
N LEU A 157 -3.40 -9.60 -14.33
CA LEU A 157 -3.69 -9.54 -12.89
C LEU A 157 -5.18 -9.75 -12.60
N PHE A 158 -6.07 -9.17 -13.40
CA PHE A 158 -7.51 -9.36 -13.24
C PHE A 158 -7.92 -10.83 -13.45
N VAL A 159 -7.41 -11.47 -14.50
CA VAL A 159 -7.69 -12.89 -14.77
C VAL A 159 -7.12 -13.76 -13.64
N MET A 160 -5.90 -13.48 -13.18
CA MET A 160 -5.28 -14.20 -12.08
C MET A 160 -6.13 -14.11 -10.80
N LEU A 161 -6.58 -12.91 -10.43
CA LEU A 161 -7.46 -12.72 -9.27
C LEU A 161 -8.80 -13.44 -9.45
N LYS A 162 -9.38 -13.45 -10.65
CA LYS A 162 -10.61 -14.19 -10.92
C LYS A 162 -10.43 -15.71 -10.81
N THR A 163 -9.25 -16.23 -11.14
CA THR A 163 -8.96 -17.66 -10.96
C THR A 163 -8.70 -18.05 -9.50
N MET A 164 -8.33 -17.09 -8.64
CA MET A 164 -8.09 -17.36 -7.21
C MET A 164 -9.34 -17.89 -6.50
N ASP A 165 -10.54 -17.43 -6.86
CA ASP A 165 -11.79 -17.93 -6.25
C ASP A 165 -11.96 -19.44 -6.45
N ASN A 166 -11.64 -19.95 -7.64
CA ASN A 166 -11.71 -21.39 -7.93
C ASN A 166 -10.59 -22.15 -7.21
N VAL A 167 -9.40 -21.58 -7.14
CA VAL A 167 -8.23 -22.19 -6.47
C VAL A 167 -8.40 -22.22 -4.96
N ALA A 168 -9.13 -21.26 -4.37
CA ALA A 168 -9.29 -21.12 -2.92
C ALA A 168 -9.88 -22.38 -2.26
N THR A 169 -10.81 -23.07 -2.93
CA THR A 169 -11.40 -24.32 -2.39
C THR A 169 -10.37 -25.45 -2.31
N PHE A 170 -9.58 -25.62 -3.37
CA PHE A 170 -8.49 -26.61 -3.38
C PHE A 170 -7.41 -26.25 -2.37
N PHE A 171 -7.08 -24.96 -2.25
CA PHE A 171 -6.12 -24.46 -1.27
C PHE A 171 -6.58 -24.72 0.17
N ALA A 172 -7.86 -24.55 0.48
CA ALA A 172 -8.41 -24.86 1.80
C ALA A 172 -8.27 -26.35 2.16
N LEU A 173 -8.56 -27.25 1.21
CA LEU A 173 -8.35 -28.69 1.41
C LEU A 173 -6.87 -29.03 1.59
N LEU A 174 -5.98 -28.39 0.83
CA LEU A 174 -4.54 -28.56 0.97
C LEU A 174 -4.04 -28.10 2.35
N VAL A 175 -4.49 -26.95 2.84
CA VAL A 175 -4.14 -26.46 4.19
C VAL A 175 -4.65 -27.40 5.28
N LEU A 176 -5.86 -27.93 5.15
CA LEU A 176 -6.39 -28.93 6.09
C LEU A 176 -5.56 -30.22 6.09
N PHE A 177 -5.19 -30.70 4.91
CA PHE A 177 -4.32 -31.86 4.75
C PHE A 177 -2.96 -31.63 5.43
N ILE A 178 -2.29 -30.53 5.10
CA ILE A 178 -1.01 -30.15 5.72
C ILE A 178 -1.16 -30.09 7.25
N PHE A 179 -2.22 -29.47 7.77
CA PHE A 179 -2.47 -29.38 9.20
C PHE A 179 -2.61 -30.75 9.88
N ILE A 180 -3.37 -31.68 9.29
CA ILE A 180 -3.53 -33.04 9.83
C ILE A 180 -2.18 -33.76 9.88
N PHE A 181 -1.40 -33.70 8.79
CA PHE A 181 -0.09 -34.36 8.73
C PHE A 181 0.95 -33.69 9.63
N SER A 182 0.90 -32.39 9.85
CA SER A 182 1.75 -31.69 10.80
C SER A 182 1.46 -32.14 12.24
N VAL A 183 0.18 -32.24 12.64
CA VAL A 183 -0.19 -32.76 13.96
C VAL A 183 0.22 -34.23 14.13
N LEU A 184 -0.03 -35.06 13.11
CA LEU A 184 0.40 -36.46 13.11
C LEU A 184 1.93 -36.57 13.22
N GLY A 185 2.67 -35.78 12.45
CA GLY A 185 4.12 -35.73 12.49
C GLY A 185 4.67 -35.33 13.86
N MET A 186 4.07 -34.33 14.52
CA MET A 186 4.43 -33.98 15.90
C MET A 186 4.21 -35.15 16.86
N THR A 187 3.09 -35.85 16.76
CA THR A 187 2.81 -36.99 17.66
C THR A 187 3.73 -38.19 17.44
N LEU A 188 4.21 -38.41 16.21
CA LEU A 188 5.07 -39.56 15.88
C LEU A 188 6.56 -39.27 16.01
N PHE A 189 6.97 -38.04 15.70
CA PHE A 189 8.37 -37.67 15.51
C PHE A 189 8.81 -36.44 16.33
N GLY A 190 7.96 -35.89 17.20
CA GLY A 190 8.36 -34.82 18.11
C GLY A 190 9.54 -35.25 18.99
N GLY A 191 10.59 -34.42 19.02
CA GLY A 191 11.80 -34.67 19.80
C GLY A 191 12.69 -35.80 19.27
N LYS A 192 12.53 -36.22 18.01
CA LYS A 192 13.40 -37.24 17.40
C LYS A 192 14.42 -36.67 16.42
N PHE A 193 14.29 -35.39 16.07
CA PHE A 193 15.16 -34.68 15.13
C PHE A 193 16.17 -33.77 15.85
N CYS A 194 16.43 -34.05 17.11
CA CYS A 194 17.44 -33.40 17.92
C CYS A 194 18.45 -34.44 18.42
N TRP A 195 19.72 -34.07 18.43
CA TRP A 195 20.81 -34.91 18.89
C TRP A 195 21.76 -34.12 19.78
N HIS A 196 22.43 -34.85 20.66
CA HIS A 196 23.59 -34.38 21.37
C HIS A 196 24.82 -34.40 20.45
N PRO A 197 25.86 -33.61 20.77
CA PRO A 197 27.16 -33.70 20.11
C PRO A 197 27.75 -35.12 20.09
N ASP A 198 27.37 -35.95 21.07
CA ASP A 198 27.80 -37.34 21.22
C ASP A 198 27.04 -38.34 20.31
N GLY A 199 26.07 -37.85 19.52
CA GLY A 199 25.28 -38.65 18.57
C GLY A 199 24.08 -39.40 19.17
N SER A 200 23.80 -39.22 20.47
CA SER A 200 22.54 -39.67 21.10
C SER A 200 21.39 -38.71 20.77
N THR A 201 20.15 -39.19 20.77
CA THR A 201 18.96 -38.37 20.50
C THR A 201 18.52 -37.56 21.73
N CYS A 202 18.24 -36.27 21.55
CA CYS A 202 17.70 -35.38 22.58
C CYS A 202 16.17 -35.39 22.57
N THR A 203 15.54 -35.56 23.73
CA THR A 203 14.09 -35.42 23.88
C THR A 203 13.64 -33.96 24.01
N CYS A 204 12.35 -33.69 23.81
CA CYS A 204 11.77 -32.35 23.97
C CYS A 204 11.96 -31.78 25.40
N SER A 205 11.99 -32.64 26.42
CA SER A 205 12.23 -32.22 27.81
C SER A 205 13.67 -31.79 28.06
N GLU A 206 14.64 -32.50 27.45
CA GLU A 206 16.07 -32.18 27.58
C GLU A 206 16.41 -30.89 26.84
N ARG A 207 15.76 -30.62 25.69
CA ARG A 207 15.91 -29.35 24.97
C ARG A 207 15.35 -28.14 25.73
N ALA A 208 14.41 -28.35 26.64
CA ALA A 208 13.88 -27.26 27.47
C ALA A 208 14.84 -26.85 28.59
N ASP A 209 15.85 -27.68 28.87
CA ASP A 209 16.87 -27.41 29.88
C ASP A 209 18.02 -26.58 29.26
N PRO A 210 18.32 -25.38 29.79
CA PRO A 210 19.41 -24.56 29.29
C PRO A 210 20.82 -25.15 29.54
N ASP A 211 20.96 -26.15 30.42
CA ASP A 211 22.25 -26.79 30.74
C ASP A 211 22.61 -27.93 29.76
N THR A 212 21.68 -28.29 28.86
CA THR A 212 21.85 -29.40 27.92
C THR A 212 22.14 -28.90 26.50
N ASP A 213 23.28 -29.30 25.94
CA ASP A 213 23.65 -28.96 24.56
C ASP A 213 22.96 -29.92 23.58
N CYS A 214 21.93 -29.40 22.89
CA CYS A 214 21.12 -30.14 21.91
C CYS A 214 21.05 -29.37 20.60
N GLU A 215 21.55 -29.99 19.53
CA GLU A 215 21.44 -29.51 18.17
C GLU A 215 20.24 -30.17 17.50
N CYS A 216 19.42 -29.40 16.77
CA CYS A 216 18.26 -29.92 16.07
C CYS A 216 18.33 -29.58 14.59
N ASP A 217 17.78 -30.48 13.78
CA ASP A 217 17.59 -30.23 12.37
C ASP A 217 16.71 -29.00 12.13
N ARG A 218 17.01 -28.26 11.06
CA ARG A 218 16.22 -27.12 10.61
C ARG A 218 14.77 -27.51 10.25
N ALA A 219 14.57 -28.76 9.83
CA ALA A 219 13.27 -29.34 9.56
C ALA A 219 12.97 -30.37 10.67
N ASN A 220 12.11 -30.00 11.61
CA ASN A 220 11.75 -30.82 12.76
C ASN A 220 10.25 -30.77 13.04
N PHE A 221 9.78 -31.70 13.88
CA PHE A 221 8.38 -31.86 14.26
C PHE A 221 8.14 -31.51 15.73
N ASP A 222 8.96 -30.64 16.31
CA ASP A 222 8.91 -30.37 17.75
C ASP A 222 7.78 -29.40 18.12
N SER A 223 7.40 -28.53 17.18
CA SER A 223 6.33 -27.56 17.36
C SER A 223 5.44 -27.49 16.14
N ILE A 224 4.21 -26.98 16.31
CA ILE A 224 3.24 -26.89 15.22
C ILE A 224 3.78 -26.03 14.07
N MET A 225 4.45 -24.91 14.34
CA MET A 225 5.01 -24.04 13.31
C MET A 225 6.11 -24.74 12.50
N TRP A 226 7.06 -25.40 13.17
CA TRP A 226 8.13 -26.13 12.48
C TRP A 226 7.61 -27.37 11.75
N SER A 227 6.63 -28.09 12.31
CA SER A 227 5.97 -29.21 11.63
C SER A 227 5.14 -28.79 10.42
N LEU A 228 4.55 -27.59 10.42
CA LEU A 228 3.88 -27.00 9.25
C LEU A 228 4.89 -26.71 8.14
N VAL A 229 6.01 -26.08 8.47
CA VAL A 229 7.10 -25.79 7.51
C VAL A 229 7.75 -27.06 6.98
N THR A 230 7.83 -28.12 7.80
CA THR A 230 8.45 -29.40 7.40
C THR A 230 7.54 -30.24 6.48
N VAL A 231 6.22 -30.12 6.63
CA VAL A 231 5.23 -30.81 5.77
C VAL A 231 4.93 -30.04 4.49
N PHE A 232 5.03 -28.71 4.53
CA PHE A 232 4.88 -27.83 3.37
C PHE A 232 6.00 -28.01 2.34
#